data_AF-A0A9E9LX93-F1
#
_entry.id   AF-A0A9E9LX93-F1
#
_cell.length_a   1.000
_cell.length_b   1.000
_cell.length_c   1.000
_cell.angle_alpha   90.00
_cell.angle_beta   90.00
_cell.angle_gamma   90.00
#
_symmetry.space_group_name_H-M   'P 1'
#
loop_
_entity.id
_entity.type
_entity.pdbx_description
1 polymer ?
#
loop_
_entity_poly.entity_id
_entity_poly.type
_entity_poly.pdbx_seq_one_letter_code
_entity_poly.pdbx_strand_id
1 'polypeptide(L)'
;MNQPKSGETQSVKDLRATIEWIDGLSQESTAKIMAIANLALLAMETPSFHLESLAQAFKAIADLAFSLEECIGYHANTAGCNSTCQRSIRRHQAYIAMKEAQS
;
A
#
# COMPACT_ATOMS: atom_id res chain seq x y z
N MET A 1 24.38 -37.67 -8.07
CA MET A 1 23.06 -37.39 -7.46
C MET A 1 23.20 -36.14 -6.62
N ASN A 2 22.79 -34.98 -7.15
CA ASN A 2 22.76 -33.73 -6.39
C ASN A 2 21.49 -33.74 -5.54
N GLN A 3 21.63 -33.87 -4.23
CA GLN A 3 20.53 -33.60 -3.31
C GLN A 3 20.15 -32.12 -3.47
N PRO A 4 18.87 -31.77 -3.67
CA PRO A 4 18.45 -30.39 -3.59
C PRO A 4 18.77 -29.90 -2.17
N LYS A 5 19.54 -28.82 -2.06
CA LYS A 5 19.85 -28.19 -0.78
C LYS A 5 18.52 -27.82 -0.13
N SER A 6 18.23 -28.39 1.03
CA SER A 6 17.00 -28.19 1.80
C SER A 6 16.64 -26.70 2.04
N GLY A 7 17.60 -25.78 1.90
CA GLY A 7 17.39 -24.33 1.94
C GLY A 7 16.70 -23.72 0.71
N GLU A 8 16.86 -24.27 -0.50
CA GLU A 8 16.19 -23.73 -1.71
C GLU A 8 14.69 -24.01 -1.70
N THR A 9 14.30 -25.19 -1.20
CA THR A 9 12.88 -25.57 -1.11
C THR A 9 12.15 -24.79 -0.01
N GLN A 10 12.85 -24.42 1.06
CA GLN A 10 12.31 -23.52 2.10
C GLN A 10 12.13 -22.10 1.55
N SER A 11 13.14 -21.57 0.84
CA SER A 11 13.10 -20.25 0.21
C SER A 11 11.93 -20.09 -0.79
N VAL A 12 11.64 -21.12 -1.60
CA VAL A 12 10.51 -21.07 -2.55
C VAL A 12 9.15 -21.10 -1.84
N LYS A 13 9.04 -21.82 -0.71
CA LYS A 13 7.81 -21.81 0.10
C LYS A 13 7.58 -20.45 0.75
N ASP A 14 8.63 -19.85 1.30
CA ASP A 14 8.55 -18.54 1.96
C ASP A 14 8.21 -17.43 0.95
N LEU A 15 8.78 -17.51 -0.26
CA LEU A 15 8.43 -16.60 -1.35
C LEU A 15 6.96 -16.76 -1.80
N ARG A 16 6.48 -18.00 -1.94
CA ARG A 16 5.07 -18.27 -2.28
C ARG A 16 4.13 -17.73 -1.22
N ALA A 17 4.42 -17.98 0.05
CA ALA A 17 3.62 -17.47 1.16
C ALA A 17 3.60 -15.93 1.18
N THR A 18 4.73 -15.29 0.87
CA THR A 18 4.81 -13.83 0.76
C THR A 18 3.96 -13.30 -0.40
N ILE A 19 3.98 -13.95 -1.56
CA ILE A 19 3.15 -13.56 -2.72
C ILE A 19 1.66 -13.70 -2.40
N GLU A 20 1.25 -14.84 -1.83
CA GLU A 20 -0.15 -15.09 -1.45
C GLU A 20 -0.64 -14.07 -0.42
N TRP A 21 0.23 -13.71 0.54
CA TRP A 21 -0.09 -12.68 1.53
C TRP A 21 -0.22 -11.29 0.91
N ILE A 22 0.72 -10.88 0.03
CA ILE A 22 0.68 -9.59 -0.67
C ILE A 22 -0.57 -9.50 -1.55
N ASP A 23 -0.93 -10.58 -2.25
CA ASP A 23 -2.13 -10.65 -3.08
C ASP A 23 -3.39 -10.44 -2.24
N GLY A 24 -3.55 -11.19 -1.15
CA GLY A 24 -4.68 -11.04 -0.23
C GLY A 24 -4.78 -9.62 0.36
N LEU A 25 -3.67 -9.07 0.85
CA LEU A 25 -3.63 -7.72 1.39
C LEU A 25 -3.98 -6.66 0.32
N SER A 26 -3.48 -6.84 -0.90
CA SER A 26 -3.75 -5.92 -2.02
C SER A 26 -5.22 -5.94 -2.41
N GLN A 27 -5.84 -7.12 -2.49
CA GLN A 27 -7.27 -7.28 -2.79
C GLN A 27 -8.14 -6.64 -1.71
N GLU A 28 -7.88 -6.94 -0.44
CA GLU A 28 -8.64 -6.37 0.69
C GLU A 28 -8.55 -4.84 0.72
N SER A 29 -7.33 -4.32 0.60
CA SER A 29 -7.09 -2.87 0.67
C SER A 29 -7.68 -2.14 -0.54
N THR A 30 -7.59 -2.73 -1.74
CA THR A 30 -8.23 -2.20 -2.95
C THR A 30 -9.75 -2.16 -2.80
N ALA A 31 -10.35 -3.22 -2.26
CA ALA A 31 -11.80 -3.25 -2.02
C ALA A 31 -12.25 -2.15 -1.06
N LYS A 32 -11.48 -1.89 0.02
CA LYS A 32 -11.76 -0.79 0.97
C LYS A 32 -11.64 0.58 0.31
N ILE A 33 -10.57 0.82 -0.46
CA ILE A 33 -10.37 2.08 -1.18
C ILE A 33 -11.53 2.32 -2.14
N MET A 34 -11.92 1.31 -2.92
CA MET A 34 -13.05 1.39 -3.85
C MET A 34 -14.37 1.68 -3.14
N ALA A 35 -14.63 1.05 -2.00
CA ALA A 35 -15.83 1.30 -1.22
C ALA A 35 -15.90 2.76 -0.74
N ILE A 36 -14.80 3.31 -0.19
CA ILE A 36 -14.74 4.71 0.26
C ILE A 36 -14.91 5.67 -0.92
N ALA A 37 -14.23 5.40 -2.04
CA ALA A 37 -14.34 6.22 -3.25
C ALA A 37 -15.77 6.24 -3.80
N ASN A 38 -16.44 5.09 -3.87
CA ASN A 38 -17.83 4.99 -4.32
C ASN A 38 -18.79 5.73 -3.37
N LEU A 39 -18.57 5.64 -2.05
CA LEU A 39 -19.36 6.39 -1.08
C LEU A 39 -19.17 7.91 -1.23
N ALA A 40 -17.93 8.36 -1.45
CA ALA A 40 -17.64 9.77 -1.70
C ALA A 40 -18.26 10.27 -3.00
N LEU A 41 -18.20 9.48 -4.08
CA LEU A 41 -18.86 9.78 -5.36
C LEU A 41 -20.37 9.89 -5.19
N LEU A 42 -21.01 8.90 -4.56
CA LEU A 42 -22.43 8.91 -4.29
C LEU A 42 -22.84 10.12 -3.44
N ALA A 43 -22.04 10.49 -2.45
CA ALA A 43 -22.29 11.68 -1.65
C ALA A 43 -22.29 12.95 -2.52
N MET A 44 -21.33 13.11 -3.44
CA MET A 44 -21.26 14.27 -4.34
C MET A 44 -22.43 14.37 -5.33
N GLU A 45 -23.09 13.24 -5.64
CA GLU A 45 -24.31 13.23 -6.46
C GLU A 45 -25.54 13.75 -5.69
N THR A 46 -25.45 13.89 -4.36
CA THR A 46 -26.53 14.46 -3.54
C THR A 46 -26.43 15.99 -3.44
N PRO A 47 -27.55 16.72 -3.38
CA PRO A 47 -27.54 18.20 -3.30
C PRO A 47 -26.90 18.78 -2.03
N SER A 48 -26.64 17.96 -1.01
CA SER A 48 -26.24 18.38 0.33
C SER A 48 -24.99 17.63 0.83
N PHE A 49 -23.94 17.54 0.01
CA PHE A 49 -22.69 16.94 0.45
C PHE A 49 -21.87 17.90 1.31
N HIS A 50 -21.21 17.35 2.32
CA HIS A 50 -20.36 18.11 3.22
C HIS A 50 -18.91 17.98 2.75
N LEU A 51 -18.26 19.12 2.44
CA LEU A 51 -16.86 19.15 2.00
C LEU A 51 -15.92 18.48 3.02
N GLU A 52 -16.22 18.60 4.31
CA GLU A 52 -15.45 17.95 5.37
C GLU A 52 -15.51 16.42 5.27
N SER A 53 -16.69 15.85 4.96
CA SER A 53 -16.85 14.40 4.77
C SER A 53 -16.06 13.89 3.55
N LEU A 54 -15.98 14.67 2.47
CA LEU A 54 -15.16 14.34 1.32
C LEU A 54 -13.67 14.43 1.65
N ALA A 55 -13.24 15.47 2.38
CA ALA A 55 -11.86 15.61 2.83
C ALA A 55 -11.45 14.43 3.72
N GLN A 56 -12.33 13.97 4.63
CA GLN A 56 -12.10 12.78 5.44
C GLN A 56 -12.04 11.50 4.59
N ALA A 57 -12.92 11.34 3.60
CA ALA A 57 -12.89 10.19 2.70
C ALA A 57 -11.58 10.12 1.89
N PHE A 58 -11.12 11.25 1.33
CA PHE A 58 -9.85 11.30 0.62
C PHE A 58 -8.65 11.06 1.53
N LYS A 59 -8.68 11.57 2.76
CA LYS A 59 -7.66 11.28 3.77
C LYS A 59 -7.61 9.79 4.09
N ALA A 60 -8.76 9.15 4.32
CA ALA A 60 -8.83 7.72 4.59
C ALA A 60 -8.28 6.87 3.43
N ILE A 61 -8.58 7.25 2.18
CA ILE A 61 -7.99 6.60 0.99
C ILE A 61 -6.47 6.75 0.98
N ALA A 62 -5.95 7.95 1.24
CA ALA A 62 -4.51 8.22 1.25
C ALA A 62 -3.80 7.43 2.36
N ASP A 63 -4.36 7.41 3.57
CA ASP A 63 -3.81 6.68 4.71
C ASP A 63 -3.81 5.16 4.46
N LEU A 64 -4.88 4.61 3.86
CA LEU A 64 -4.95 3.20 3.46
C LEU A 64 -3.91 2.85 2.38
N ALA A 65 -3.78 3.70 1.35
CA ALA A 65 -2.82 3.48 0.28
C ALA A 65 -1.36 3.55 0.79
N PHE A 66 -1.07 4.49 1.68
CA PHE A 66 0.24 4.59 2.32
C PHE A 66 0.55 3.36 3.20
N SER A 67 -0.41 2.95 4.02
CA SER A 67 -0.24 1.76 4.88
C SER A 67 -0.01 0.49 4.06
N LEU A 68 -0.73 0.34 2.94
CA LEU A 68 -0.53 -0.77 2.00
C LEU A 68 0.87 -0.77 1.40
N GLU A 69 1.37 0.41 0.98
CA GLU A 69 2.72 0.55 0.44
C GLU A 69 3.79 0.13 1.45
N GLU A 70 3.69 0.59 2.70
CA GLU A 70 4.61 0.24 3.79
C GLU A 70 4.58 -1.26 4.10
N CYS A 71 3.40 -1.85 4.20
CA CYS A 71 3.24 -3.29 4.45
C CYS A 71 3.83 -4.14 3.33
N ILE A 72 3.52 -3.84 2.07
CA ILE A 72 4.09 -4.55 0.92
C ILE A 72 5.61 -4.37 0.89
N GLY A 73 6.10 -3.15 1.15
CA GLY A 73 7.52 -2.84 1.20
C GLY A 73 8.26 -3.66 2.26
N TYR A 74 7.70 -3.75 3.47
CA TYR A 74 8.26 -4.58 4.55
C TYR A 74 8.36 -6.05 4.14
N HIS A 75 7.27 -6.63 3.61
CA HIS A 75 7.26 -8.03 3.22
C HIS A 75 8.17 -8.33 2.02
N ALA A 76 8.19 -7.46 1.02
CA ALA A 76 9.13 -7.56 -0.10
C ALA A 76 10.59 -7.50 0.38
N ASN A 77 10.90 -6.64 1.34
CA ASN A 77 12.22 -6.56 1.95
C ASN A 77 12.58 -7.85 2.72
N THR A 78 11.65 -8.40 3.51
CA THR A 78 11.89 -9.67 4.23
C THR A 78 12.10 -10.86 3.29
N ALA A 79 11.47 -10.85 2.11
CA ALA A 79 11.67 -11.86 1.07
C ALA A 79 12.88 -11.59 0.16
N GLY A 80 13.67 -10.54 0.42
CA GLY A 80 14.83 -10.16 -0.41
C GLY A 80 14.46 -9.64 -1.80
N CYS A 81 13.22 -9.21 -2.00
CA CYS A 81 12.64 -8.76 -3.27
C CYS A 81 12.29 -7.26 -3.22
N ASN A 82 12.99 -6.45 -2.41
CA ASN A 82 12.69 -5.03 -2.29
C ASN A 82 12.92 -4.30 -3.62
N SER A 83 11.84 -3.75 -4.19
CA SER A 83 11.95 -2.84 -5.34
C SER A 83 11.84 -1.39 -4.85
N THR A 84 12.83 -0.56 -5.17
CA THR A 84 12.73 0.88 -4.91
C THR A 84 11.82 1.55 -5.94
N CYS A 85 10.61 1.92 -5.50
CA CYS A 85 9.72 2.73 -6.32
C CYS A 85 10.29 4.16 -6.40
N GLN A 86 10.86 4.52 -7.56
CA GLN A 86 11.40 5.86 -7.82
C GLN A 86 10.38 6.98 -7.59
N ARG A 87 9.08 6.71 -7.81
CA ARG A 87 8.01 7.66 -7.48
C ARG A 87 7.82 7.82 -5.98
N SER A 88 7.94 6.75 -5.21
CA SER A 88 7.84 6.77 -3.75
C SER A 88 8.99 7.54 -3.11
N ILE A 89 10.22 7.30 -3.59
CA ILE A 89 11.41 8.07 -3.20
C ILE A 89 11.18 9.57 -3.41
N ARG A 90 10.68 9.97 -4.60
CA ARG A 90 10.39 11.39 -4.89
C ARG A 90 9.32 11.98 -3.98
N ARG A 91 8.25 11.24 -3.66
CA ARG A 91 7.21 11.70 -2.72
C ARG A 91 7.76 11.87 -1.31
N HIS A 92 8.56 10.92 -0.83
CA HIS A 92 9.16 10.99 0.50
C HIS A 92 10.13 12.18 0.61
N GLN A 93 10.96 12.40 -0.41
CA GLN A 93 11.83 13.57 -0.48
C GLN A 93 11.05 14.89 -0.45
N ALA A 94 9.93 14.97 -1.18
CA ALA A 94 9.06 16.15 -1.17
C ALA A 94 8.41 16.38 0.22
N TYR A 95 8.00 15.32 0.91
CA TYR A 95 7.47 15.41 2.28
C TYR A 95 8.52 15.91 3.27
N ILE A 96 9.76 15.38 3.22
CA ILE A 96 10.87 15.86 4.06
C ILE A 96 11.14 17.34 3.80
N ALA A 97 11.25 17.74 2.53
CA ALA A 97 11.49 19.13 2.16
C ALA A 97 10.36 20.07 2.62
N MET A 98 9.10 19.63 2.56
CA MET A 98 7.97 20.39 3.09
C MET A 98 8.07 20.55 4.62
N LYS A 99 8.45 19.49 5.34
CA LYS A 99 8.61 19.54 6.80
C LYS A 99 9.74 20.48 7.21
N GLU A 100 10.87 20.44 6.51
CA GLU A 100 12.01 21.32 6.74
C GLU A 100 11.68 22.80 6.43
N ALA A 101 10.87 23.06 5.41
CA ALA A 101 10.42 24.42 5.07
C ALA A 101 9.41 25.02 6.07
N GLN A 102 8.85 24.21 6.97
CA GLN A 102 7.90 24.63 8.00
C GLN A 102 8.54 24.80 9.39
N SER A 103 9.83 24.49 9.52
CA SER A 103 10.66 24.62 10.73
C SER A 103 11.65 25.76 10.60
#